data_AF-A0A8T5VX84-F1
#
_entry.id   AF-A0A8T5VX84-F1
#
_cell.length_a   1.000
_cell.length_b   1.000
_cell.length_c   1.000
_cell.angle_alpha   90.00
_cell.angle_beta   90.00
_cell.angle_gamma   90.00
#
_symmetry.space_group_name_H-M   'P 1'
#
loop_
_entity.id
_entity.type
_entity.pdbx_description
1 polymer ?
#
loop_
_entity_poly.entity_id
_entity_poly.type
_entity_poly.pdbx_seq_one_letter_code
_entity_poly.pdbx_strand_id
1 'polypeptide(L)' 'MAKQMKFNEEAMRAVMSGVDQLANVVRITLGPKGRYVVLDKKFGSPTITNDG' A
#
# COMPACT_ATOMS: atom_id res chain seq x y z
N MET A 1 10.54 24.35 4.82
CA MET A 1 11.14 23.32 3.94
C MET A 1 10.92 23.72 2.49
N ALA A 2 11.95 23.57 1.64
CA ALA A 2 11.84 23.84 0.21
C ALA A 2 11.14 22.67 -0.52
N LYS A 3 10.55 22.94 -1.70
CA LYS A 3 9.89 21.93 -2.53
C LYS A 3 10.93 21.09 -3.28
N GLN A 4 10.66 19.80 -3.43
CA GLN A 4 11.41 18.92 -4.32
C GLN A 4 10.61 18.73 -5.61
N MET A 5 11.26 18.97 -6.75
CA MET A 5 10.66 18.82 -8.09
C MET A 5 11.35 17.66 -8.80
N LYS A 6 10.59 16.63 -9.16
CA LYS A 6 11.05 15.47 -9.93
C LYS A 6 10.37 15.49 -11.29
N PHE A 7 11.06 15.04 -12.33
CA PHE A 7 10.57 15.11 -13.71
C PHE A 7 10.74 13.77 -14.44
N ASN A 8 9.99 13.62 -15.53
CA ASN A 8 10.09 12.50 -16.47
C ASN A 8 10.08 11.14 -15.76
N GLU A 9 11.06 10.29 -16.08
CA GLU A 9 11.15 8.92 -15.60
C GLU A 9 11.32 8.83 -14.08
N GLU A 10 12.03 9.77 -13.46
CA GLU A 10 12.21 9.77 -11.99
C GLU A 10 10.87 9.98 -11.27
N ALA A 11 10.05 10.90 -11.79
CA ALA A 11 8.70 11.13 -11.25
C ALA A 11 7.82 9.90 -11.45
N MET A 12 7.84 9.29 -12.64
CA MET A 12 7.02 8.12 -12.95
C MET A 12 7.42 6.90 -12.12
N ARG A 13 8.71 6.63 -11.95
CA ARG A 13 9.21 5.53 -11.11
C ARG A 13 8.81 5.72 -9.64
N ALA A 14 8.85 6.94 -9.13
CA ALA A 14 8.42 7.23 -7.76
C ALA A 14 6.92 6.96 -7.55
N VAL A 15 6.09 7.35 -8.52
CA VAL A 15 4.64 7.05 -8.47
C VAL A 15 4.38 5.55 -8.59
N MET A 16 5.02 4.89 -9.56
CA MET A 16 4.87 3.45 -9.79
C MET A 16 5.20 2.64 -8.53
N SER A 17 6.30 2.98 -7.84
CA SER A 17 6.67 2.29 -6.60
C SER A 17 5.59 2.38 -5.52
N GLY A 18 4.90 3.52 -5.40
CA GLY A 18 3.82 3.68 -4.43
C GLY A 18 2.56 2.90 -4.83
N VAL A 19 2.24 2.90 -6.13
CA VAL A 19 1.12 2.11 -6.68
C VAL A 19 1.38 0.62 -6.48
N ASP A 20 2.57 0.14 -6.78
CA ASP A 20 2.96 -1.26 -6.60
C ASP A 20 2.89 -1.68 -5.13
N GLN A 21 3.34 -0.81 -4.21
CA GLN A 21 3.25 -1.09 -2.78
C GLN A 21 1.80 -1.29 -2.34
N LEU A 22 0.89 -0.39 -2.75
CA LEU A 22 -0.53 -0.49 -2.43
C LEU A 22 -1.18 -1.71 -3.08
N ALA A 23 -1.01 -1.87 -4.38
CA ALA A 23 -1.63 -2.93 -5.16
C ALA A 23 -1.20 -4.32 -4.69
N ASN A 24 0.08 -4.49 -4.31
CA ASN A 24 0.57 -5.78 -3.83
C ASN A 24 -0.05 -6.23 -2.50
N VAL A 25 -0.38 -5.28 -1.61
CA VAL A 25 -1.02 -5.60 -0.33
C VAL A 25 -2.52 -5.83 -0.51
N VAL A 26 -3.19 -5.01 -1.34
CA VAL A 26 -4.63 -5.15 -1.58
C VAL A 26 -4.95 -6.41 -2.37
N ARG A 27 -4.16 -6.73 -3.42
CA ARG A 27 -4.50 -7.86 -4.31
C ARG A 27 -4.57 -9.22 -3.63
N ILE A 28 -3.88 -9.40 -2.49
CA ILE A 28 -3.89 -10.68 -1.78
C ILE A 28 -5.21 -10.93 -1.05
N THR A 29 -6.06 -9.91 -0.86
CA THR A 29 -7.35 -10.04 -0.20
C THR A 29 -8.48 -10.43 -1.15
N LEU A 30 -8.23 -10.42 -2.46
CA LEU A 30 -9.26 -10.60 -3.49
C LEU A 30 -9.76 -12.04 -3.63
N GLY A 31 -11.08 -12.17 -3.76
CA GLY A 31 -11.76 -13.42 -4.09
C GLY A 31 -12.04 -14.32 -2.89
N PRO A 32 -12.73 -15.46 -3.11
CA PRO A 32 -13.17 -16.35 -2.05
C PRO A 32 -12.02 -17.05 -1.30
N LYS A 33 -10.79 -16.98 -1.83
CA LYS A 33 -9.56 -17.48 -1.19
C LYS A 33 -8.59 -16.35 -0.82
N GLY A 34 -9.10 -15.13 -0.70
CA GLY A 34 -8.34 -13.97 -0.24
C GLY A 34 -7.72 -14.21 1.13
N ARG A 35 -6.52 -13.65 1.34
CA ARG A 35 -5.75 -13.72 2.58
C ARG A 35 -6.03 -12.50 3.45
N TYR A 36 -5.80 -12.65 4.75
CA TYR A 36 -5.88 -11.56 5.70
C TYR A 36 -4.60 -10.72 5.71
N VAL A 37 -4.78 -9.43 5.89
CA VAL A 37 -3.77 -8.40 6.13
C VAL A 37 -3.90 -7.94 7.58
N VAL A 38 -2.75 -7.65 8.20
CA VAL A 38 -2.69 -7.10 9.55
C VAL A 38 -2.39 -5.61 9.46
N LEU A 39 -3.28 -4.79 10.01
CA LEU A 39 -3.10 -3.34 10.13
C LEU A 39 -2.77 -3.00 11.58
N ASP A 40 -1.61 -2.39 11.77
CA ASP A 40 -1.13 -1.97 13.08
C ASP A 40 -2.02 -0.87 13.66
N LYS A 41 -2.11 -0.83 15.00
CA LYS A 41 -2.84 0.18 15.75
C LYS A 41 -1.96 0.75 16.84
N LYS A 42 -2.06 2.07 17.03
CA LYS A 42 -1.31 2.78 18.09
C LYS A 42 -1.56 2.23 19.49
N PHE A 43 -2.74 1.66 19.75
CA PHE A 43 -3.11 1.05 21.03
C PHE A 43 -4.02 -0.15 20.82
N GLY A 44 -3.90 -1.15 21.72
CA GLY A 44 -4.70 -2.38 21.68
C GLY A 44 -4.24 -3.38 20.62
N SER A 45 -5.10 -4.35 20.33
CA SER A 45 -4.80 -5.41 19.35
C SER A 45 -4.89 -4.89 17.90
N PRO A 46 -4.06 -5.40 16.99
CA PRO A 46 -4.08 -4.99 15.58
C PRO A 46 -5.41 -5.37 14.90
N THR A 47 -5.75 -4.69 13.80
CA THR A 47 -6.87 -5.11 12.95
C THR A 47 -6.40 -6.20 12.00
N ILE A 48 -7.14 -7.31 11.93
CA ILE A 48 -6.94 -8.36 10.93
C ILE A 48 -8.12 -8.27 9.95
N THR A 49 -7.86 -8.04 8.67
CA THR A 49 -8.91 -7.82 7.65
C THR A 49 -8.54 -8.47 6.31
N ASN A 50 -9.53 -8.94 5.56
CA ASN A 50 -9.42 -9.33 4.16
C ASN A 50 -10.28 -8.42 3.26
N ASP A 51 -10.65 -7.25 3.77
CA ASP A 51 -11.29 -6.18 3.01
C ASP A 51 -10.17 -5.33 2.38
N GLY A 52 -10.07 -5.42 1.05
CA GLY A 52 -8.99 -4.83 0.24
C GLY A 52 -9.21 -3.36 -0.07
#